data_AF-A0A7S0I9L6-F1
#
_entry.id   AF-A0A7S0I9L6-F1
#
_cell.length_a   1.000
_cell.length_b   1.000
_cell.length_c   1.000
_cell.angle_alpha   90.00
_cell.angle_beta   90.00
_cell.angle_gamma   90.00
#
_symmetry.space_group_name_H-M   'P 1'
#
loop_
_entity.id
_entity.type
_entity.pdbx_description
1 polymer ?
#
loop_
_entity_poly.entity_id
_entity_poly.type
_entity_poly.pdbx_seq_one_letter_code
_entity_poly.pdbx_strand_id
1 'polypeptide(L)'
;MGCYRYPLAALLATAVILIASPFAAADPPLPGLHWFAPVLAGGGYCSEANALLHGLKSLPPGEAPPLRVTHHGDAIDYFFYSGLPEDYARELDSMLTARQPRARDSVIVCHSEPGAWAPAKYETARCPPEGYGRRHAVRVIGRTMFETDRLDPEHVARCNKMDEVWVPTRWSAGVFERCGVDPRKIRVVPEAVDVTTFDPAKFEGRTMSLAHVGE
;
A
#
# COMPACT_ATOMS: atom_id res chain seq x y z
N MET A 1 -74.65 41.54 34.17
CA MET A 1 -74.09 40.28 34.71
C MET A 1 -73.22 39.66 33.60
N GLY A 2 -71.89 39.60 33.83
CA GLY A 2 -70.83 38.87 33.07
C GLY A 2 -70.79 39.04 31.54
N CYS A 3 -69.91 39.80 30.89
CA CYS A 3 -68.43 39.75 30.84
C CYS A 3 -67.87 38.38 30.40
N TYR A 4 -67.49 38.22 29.13
CA TYR A 4 -66.36 37.40 28.67
C TYR A 4 -65.83 37.92 27.33
N ARG A 5 -64.70 38.63 27.39
CA ARG A 5 -63.82 38.94 26.26
C ARG A 5 -62.76 37.84 26.19
N TYR A 6 -62.60 37.20 25.04
CA TYR A 6 -61.41 36.40 24.72
C TYR A 6 -60.48 37.24 23.83
N PRO A 7 -59.18 37.35 24.13
CA PRO A 7 -58.24 38.12 23.31
C PRO A 7 -57.67 37.28 22.16
N LEU A 8 -57.44 37.96 21.03
CA LEU A 8 -56.70 37.46 19.87
C LEU A 8 -55.31 36.96 20.26
N ALA A 9 -55.02 35.70 19.93
CA ALA A 9 -53.69 35.12 20.04
C ALA A 9 -52.74 35.75 18.99
N ALA A 10 -51.68 36.40 19.47
CA ALA A 10 -50.58 36.89 18.64
C ALA A 10 -49.66 35.72 18.27
N LEU A 11 -49.55 35.41 16.98
CA LEU A 11 -48.55 34.49 16.44
C LEU A 11 -47.19 35.21 16.35
N LEU A 12 -46.29 34.88 17.27
CA LEU A 12 -44.86 35.20 17.16
C LEU A 12 -44.21 34.19 16.20
N ALA A 13 -43.88 34.64 15.00
CA ALA A 13 -43.07 33.87 14.05
C ALA A 13 -41.58 34.04 14.40
N THR A 14 -40.98 33.03 15.01
CA THR A 14 -39.54 32.99 15.29
C THR A 14 -38.79 32.71 13.98
N ALA A 15 -38.13 33.72 13.41
CA ALA A 15 -37.23 33.53 12.28
C ALA A 15 -35.94 32.85 12.76
N VAL A 16 -35.74 31.58 12.39
CA VAL A 16 -34.48 30.86 12.58
C VAL A 16 -33.56 31.25 11.43
N ILE A 17 -32.58 32.11 11.69
CA ILE A 17 -31.51 32.40 10.76
C ILE A 17 -30.54 31.21 10.80
N LEU A 18 -30.64 30.32 9.80
CA LEU A 18 -29.63 29.29 9.54
C LEU A 18 -28.39 29.98 8.98
N ILE A 19 -27.41 30.23 9.83
CA ILE A 19 -26.05 30.57 9.39
C ILE A 19 -25.45 29.28 8.81
N ALA A 20 -25.52 29.13 7.49
CA ALA A 20 -24.74 28.12 6.79
C ALA A 20 -23.27 28.50 6.87
N SER A 21 -22.55 27.95 7.85
CA SER A 21 -21.09 28.00 7.87
C SER A 21 -20.55 27.29 6.62
N PRO A 22 -19.67 27.92 5.82
CA PRO A 22 -19.00 27.25 4.73
C PRO A 22 -17.82 26.47 5.32
N PHE A 23 -18.10 25.46 6.15
CA PHE A 23 -17.12 24.40 6.34
C PHE A 23 -17.22 23.55 5.09
N ALA A 24 -16.37 23.84 4.10
CA ALA A 24 -16.03 22.86 3.08
C ALA A 24 -15.72 21.55 3.82
N ALA A 25 -16.46 20.49 3.53
CA ALA A 25 -16.18 19.19 4.10
C ALA A 25 -14.73 18.84 3.72
N ALA A 26 -13.86 18.68 4.71
CA ALA A 26 -12.51 18.21 4.46
C ALA A 26 -12.60 16.87 3.71
N ASP A 27 -11.70 16.65 2.76
CA ASP A 27 -11.63 15.37 2.06
C ASP A 27 -11.56 14.23 3.09
N PRO A 28 -12.28 13.12 2.86
CA PRO A 28 -12.23 11.99 3.77
C PRO A 28 -10.77 11.52 3.88
N PRO A 29 -10.31 11.13 5.09
CA PRO A 29 -8.95 10.69 5.29
C PRO A 29 -8.66 9.48 4.40
N LEU A 30 -7.42 9.39 3.90
CA LEU A 30 -6.98 8.26 3.10
C LEU A 30 -7.19 6.95 3.87
N PRO A 31 -7.60 5.87 3.19
CA PRO A 31 -7.68 4.55 3.82
C PRO A 31 -6.30 4.14 4.33
N GLY A 32 -6.27 3.33 5.40
CA GLY A 32 -5.03 2.75 5.89
C GLY A 32 -4.40 1.85 4.82
N LEU A 33 -3.08 1.74 4.82
CA LEU A 33 -2.33 0.86 3.94
C LEU A 33 -1.66 -0.22 4.77
N HIS A 34 -2.04 -1.49 4.57
CA HIS A 34 -1.38 -2.62 5.21
C HIS A 34 -0.61 -3.40 4.14
N TRP A 35 0.72 -3.24 4.17
CA TRP A 35 1.62 -3.77 3.18
C TRP A 35 2.32 -5.04 3.70
N PHE A 36 2.14 -6.14 2.98
CA PHE A 36 2.80 -7.41 3.24
C PHE A 36 3.92 -7.58 2.23
N ALA A 37 5.17 -7.63 2.67
CA ALA A 37 6.34 -7.73 1.80
C ALA A 37 7.52 -8.41 2.49
N PRO A 38 8.51 -8.94 1.75
CA PRO A 38 9.68 -9.59 2.33
C PRO A 38 10.72 -8.58 2.81
N VAL A 39 10.29 -7.56 3.57
CA VAL A 39 11.10 -6.39 3.98
C VAL A 39 12.31 -6.71 4.87
N LEU A 40 12.47 -7.97 5.29
CA LEU A 40 13.57 -8.45 6.12
C LEU A 40 14.43 -9.52 5.41
N ALA A 41 14.25 -9.77 4.11
CA ALA A 41 14.81 -10.94 3.42
C ALA A 41 16.05 -10.67 2.55
N GLY A 42 16.41 -9.42 2.32
CA GLY A 42 17.57 -9.02 1.50
C GLY A 42 17.48 -9.30 -0.01
N GLY A 43 16.48 -10.04 -0.50
CA GLY A 43 16.29 -10.33 -1.93
C GLY A 43 15.68 -9.17 -2.75
N GLY A 44 15.50 -9.38 -4.06
CA GLY A 44 15.00 -8.32 -4.97
C GLY A 44 13.62 -7.76 -4.57
N TYR A 45 12.68 -8.63 -4.16
CA TYR A 45 11.39 -8.18 -3.62
C TYR A 45 11.53 -7.35 -2.34
N CYS A 46 12.54 -7.64 -1.51
CA CYS A 46 12.84 -6.87 -0.31
C CYS A 46 13.28 -5.45 -0.70
N SER A 47 14.23 -5.34 -1.62
CA SER A 47 14.74 -4.06 -2.12
C SER A 47 13.64 -3.22 -2.74
N GLU A 48 12.81 -3.81 -3.62
CA GLU A 48 11.69 -3.12 -4.26
C GLU A 48 10.67 -2.61 -3.22
N ALA A 49 10.27 -3.48 -2.29
CA ALA A 49 9.31 -3.12 -1.26
C ALA A 49 9.82 -1.98 -0.39
N ASN A 50 11.07 -2.05 0.07
CA ASN A 50 11.66 -0.99 0.88
C ASN A 50 11.76 0.34 0.12
N ALA A 51 12.11 0.33 -1.17
CA ALA A 51 12.15 1.56 -1.98
C ALA A 51 10.77 2.23 -2.10
N LEU A 52 9.71 1.45 -2.35
CA LEU A 52 8.34 1.96 -2.42
C LEU A 52 7.86 2.50 -1.06
N LEU A 53 8.13 1.77 0.03
CA LEU A 53 7.72 2.15 1.38
C LEU A 53 8.44 3.42 1.86
N HIS A 54 9.73 3.55 1.56
CA HIS A 54 10.51 4.75 1.86
C HIS A 54 9.99 5.98 1.09
N GLY A 55 9.62 5.80 -0.17
CA GLY A 55 8.97 6.85 -0.96
C GLY A 55 7.62 7.30 -0.35
N LEU A 56 6.80 6.34 0.10
CA LEU A 56 5.52 6.63 0.75
C LEU A 56 5.70 7.41 2.07
N LYS A 57 6.73 7.08 2.85
CA LYS A 57 7.03 7.77 4.11
C LYS A 57 7.53 9.20 3.89
N SER A 58 8.20 9.43 2.76
CA SER A 58 8.73 10.73 2.35
C SER A 58 7.67 11.72 1.87
N LEU A 59 6.41 11.29 1.74
CA LEU A 59 5.30 12.17 1.37
C LEU A 59 4.99 13.19 2.48
N PRO A 60 4.51 14.40 2.12
CA PRO A 60 4.12 15.41 3.11
C PRO A 60 3.07 14.93 4.12
N PRO A 61 3.06 15.47 5.35
CA PRO A 61 2.01 15.18 6.32
C PRO A 61 0.62 15.45 5.75
N GLY A 62 -0.26 14.45 5.83
CA GLY A 62 -1.62 14.51 5.26
C GLY A 62 -1.75 13.91 3.86
N GLU A 63 -0.64 13.69 3.15
CA GLU A 63 -0.61 13.00 1.85
C GLU A 63 -0.25 11.51 1.98
N ALA A 64 0.50 11.14 3.04
CA ALA A 64 0.82 9.75 3.32
C ALA A 64 -0.36 9.02 3.98
N PRO A 65 -0.79 7.84 3.48
CA PRO A 65 -1.77 7.01 4.18
C PRO A 65 -1.18 6.45 5.48
N PRO A 66 -2.00 6.19 6.52
CA PRO A 66 -1.56 5.44 7.69
C PRO A 66 -1.00 4.07 7.27
N LEU A 67 0.30 3.85 7.46
CA LEU A 67 1.02 2.70 6.91
C LEU A 67 1.38 1.70 8.01
N ARG A 68 1.06 0.43 7.75
CA ARG A 68 1.49 -0.75 8.52
C ARG A 68 2.21 -1.71 7.58
N VAL A 69 3.36 -2.23 7.99
CA VAL A 69 4.09 -3.27 7.25
C VAL A 69 4.05 -4.60 8.02
N THR A 70 4.07 -5.71 7.28
CA THR A 70 4.20 -7.06 7.83
C THR A 70 5.11 -7.87 6.94
N HIS A 71 6.11 -8.52 7.53
CA HIS A 71 7.02 -9.40 6.80
C HIS A 71 6.25 -10.58 6.18
N HIS A 72 6.48 -10.84 4.89
CA HIS A 72 5.72 -11.80 4.08
C HIS A 72 6.52 -12.24 2.86
N GLY A 73 6.27 -13.44 2.34
CA GLY A 73 6.73 -13.89 1.03
C GLY A 73 8.12 -14.50 0.98
N ASP A 74 8.92 -14.41 2.04
CA ASP A 74 10.30 -14.93 2.08
C ASP A 74 10.76 -15.18 3.53
N ALA A 75 11.98 -15.70 3.71
CA ALA A 75 12.62 -15.90 5.01
C ALA A 75 13.20 -14.59 5.57
N ILE A 76 13.32 -14.52 6.89
CA ILE A 76 14.01 -13.41 7.57
C ILE A 76 15.53 -13.63 7.46
N ASP A 77 16.23 -12.62 6.96
CA ASP A 77 17.68 -12.52 6.98
C ASP A 77 18.12 -11.48 8.03
N TYR A 78 18.62 -11.97 9.16
CA TYR A 78 19.09 -11.14 10.27
C TYR A 78 20.36 -10.36 9.93
N PHE A 79 21.22 -10.88 9.05
CA PHE A 79 22.43 -10.17 8.64
C PHE A 79 22.08 -8.99 7.75
N PHE A 80 21.15 -9.20 6.82
CA PHE A 80 20.58 -8.10 6.03
C PHE A 80 19.97 -7.03 6.94
N TYR A 81 19.05 -7.41 7.83
CA TYR A 81 18.37 -6.45 8.70
C TYR A 81 19.34 -5.69 9.62
N SER A 82 20.31 -6.39 10.21
CA SER A 82 21.32 -5.76 11.08
C SER A 82 22.33 -4.90 10.32
N GLY A 83 22.46 -5.10 9.01
CA GLY A 83 23.34 -4.32 8.13
C GLY A 83 22.68 -3.09 7.52
N LEU A 84 21.38 -2.86 7.78
CA LEU A 84 20.69 -1.67 7.29
C LEU A 84 21.27 -0.38 7.91
N PRO A 85 21.35 0.72 7.14
CA PRO A 85 21.60 2.05 7.70
C PRO A 85 20.64 2.38 8.84
N GLU A 86 21.13 3.08 9.87
CA GLU A 86 20.36 3.28 11.12
C GLU A 86 19.04 4.04 10.90
N ASP A 87 19.02 4.99 9.98
CA ASP A 87 17.84 5.73 9.56
C ASP A 87 16.81 4.84 8.87
N TYR A 88 17.25 4.02 7.90
CA TYR A 88 16.42 3.02 7.23
C TYR A 88 15.86 1.99 8.22
N ALA A 89 16.68 1.47 9.12
CA ALA A 89 16.26 0.49 10.12
C ALA A 89 15.19 1.08 11.06
N ARG A 90 15.38 2.32 11.52
CA ARG A 90 14.41 3.03 12.37
C ARG A 90 13.09 3.28 11.66
N GLU A 91 13.14 3.64 10.39
CA GLU A 91 11.94 3.84 9.59
C GLU A 91 11.17 2.53 9.40
N LEU A 92 11.87 1.47 9.02
CA LEU A 92 11.29 0.14 8.86
C LEU A 92 10.68 -0.38 10.16
N ASP A 93 11.37 -0.24 11.29
CA ASP A 93 10.87 -0.59 12.61
C ASP A 93 9.57 0.18 12.94
N SER A 94 9.52 1.48 12.63
CA SER A 94 8.31 2.29 12.84
C SER A 94 7.10 1.75 12.07
N MET A 95 7.31 1.23 10.85
CA MET A 95 6.26 0.64 10.02
C MET A 95 5.88 -0.78 10.47
N LEU A 96 6.86 -1.55 10.96
CA LEU A 96 6.69 -2.90 11.52
C LEU A 96 6.05 -2.90 12.91
N THR A 97 6.05 -1.77 13.62
CA THR A 97 5.43 -1.60 14.95
C THR A 97 4.18 -0.72 14.92
N ALA A 98 3.90 -0.05 13.80
CA ALA A 98 2.69 0.77 13.59
C ALA A 98 1.40 -0.01 13.90
N ARG A 99 0.35 0.69 14.31
CA ARG A 99 -0.94 0.04 14.61
C ARG A 99 -1.51 -0.63 13.35
N GLN A 100 -1.91 -1.90 13.48
CA GLN A 100 -2.60 -2.60 12.39
C GLN A 100 -3.96 -1.94 12.10
N PRO A 101 -4.25 -1.54 10.84
CA PRO A 101 -5.52 -0.96 10.47
C PRO A 101 -6.62 -2.04 10.40
N ARG A 102 -7.88 -1.63 10.57
CA ARG A 102 -9.03 -2.53 10.39
C ARG A 102 -9.23 -2.80 8.90
N ALA A 103 -9.52 -4.05 8.53
CA ALA A 103 -9.75 -4.47 7.14
C ALA A 103 -10.61 -3.48 6.34
N ARG A 104 -11.81 -3.21 6.86
CA ARG A 104 -12.82 -2.39 6.18
C ARG A 104 -12.42 -0.96 5.90
N ASP A 105 -11.36 -0.50 6.57
CA ASP A 105 -10.85 0.85 6.50
C ASP A 105 -9.45 0.87 5.81
N SER A 106 -9.02 -0.25 5.19
CA SER A 106 -7.69 -0.38 4.59
C SER A 106 -7.63 -1.00 3.20
N VAL A 107 -6.59 -0.58 2.47
CA VAL A 107 -6.07 -1.23 1.28
C VAL A 107 -4.99 -2.23 1.72
N ILE A 108 -5.09 -3.46 1.24
CA ILE A 108 -4.14 -4.54 1.53
C ILE A 108 -3.27 -4.77 0.30
N VAL A 109 -1.95 -4.77 0.48
CA VAL A 109 -1.01 -5.08 -0.59
C VAL A 109 -0.25 -6.36 -0.22
N CYS A 110 -0.43 -7.41 -1.02
CA CYS A 110 0.34 -8.64 -0.97
C CYS A 110 1.48 -8.54 -1.97
N HIS A 111 2.66 -8.13 -1.51
CA HIS A 111 3.84 -7.89 -2.33
C HIS A 111 4.81 -9.06 -2.21
N SER A 112 4.75 -9.96 -3.18
CA SER A 112 5.61 -11.15 -3.30
C SER A 112 5.35 -11.84 -4.64
N GLU A 113 5.98 -12.99 -4.87
CA GLU A 113 5.53 -13.90 -5.92
C GLU A 113 4.12 -14.46 -5.60
N PRO A 114 3.27 -14.80 -6.61
CA PRO A 114 1.87 -15.16 -6.39
C PRO A 114 1.62 -16.39 -5.51
N GLY A 115 2.54 -17.36 -5.47
CA GLY A 115 2.47 -18.55 -4.65
C GLY A 115 2.50 -18.27 -3.14
N ALA A 116 3.03 -17.13 -2.69
CA ALA A 116 2.96 -16.71 -1.29
C ALA A 116 1.55 -16.20 -0.90
N TRP A 117 0.71 -15.85 -1.87
CA TRP A 117 -0.63 -15.32 -1.59
C TRP A 117 -1.60 -16.43 -1.18
N ALA A 118 -2.49 -16.09 -0.25
CA ALA A 118 -3.39 -17.05 0.38
C ALA A 118 -4.31 -17.77 -0.64
N PRO A 119 -4.39 -19.12 -0.61
CA PRO A 119 -3.61 -20.02 0.24
C PRO A 119 -2.15 -20.16 -0.25
N ALA A 120 -1.19 -19.89 0.64
CA ALA A 120 0.23 -19.88 0.30
C ALA A 120 0.74 -21.30 -0.02
N LYS A 121 1.73 -21.40 -0.92
CA LYS A 121 2.42 -22.65 -1.28
C LYS A 121 3.51 -23.05 -0.26
N TYR A 122 3.85 -22.16 0.66
CA TYR A 122 4.87 -22.35 1.70
C TYR A 122 4.54 -21.51 2.95
N GLU A 123 5.30 -21.71 4.02
CA GLU A 123 5.10 -21.00 5.28
C GLU A 123 5.42 -19.51 5.14
N THR A 124 4.43 -18.67 5.38
CA THR A 124 4.59 -17.21 5.39
C THR A 124 3.39 -16.54 6.08
N ALA A 125 3.52 -15.27 6.46
CA ALA A 125 2.40 -14.49 6.97
C ALA A 125 1.25 -14.49 5.94
N ARG A 126 0.02 -14.75 6.37
CA ARG A 126 -1.11 -14.88 5.44
C ARG A 126 -1.46 -13.53 4.81
N CYS A 127 -1.34 -13.42 3.48
CA CYS A 127 -1.82 -12.26 2.72
C CYS A 127 -2.78 -12.66 1.59
N PRO A 128 -3.99 -12.05 1.49
CA PRO A 128 -4.57 -11.13 2.47
C PRO A 128 -4.84 -11.85 3.82
N PRO A 129 -4.89 -11.12 4.95
CA PRO A 129 -5.23 -11.71 6.25
C PRO A 129 -6.59 -12.40 6.27
N GLU A 130 -6.78 -13.30 7.24
CA GLU A 130 -8.07 -13.97 7.41
C GLU A 130 -9.17 -12.96 7.77
N GLY A 131 -10.29 -13.03 7.05
CA GLY A 131 -11.36 -12.03 7.14
C GLY A 131 -11.09 -10.72 6.38
N TYR A 132 -9.99 -10.61 5.62
CA TYR A 132 -9.62 -9.39 4.85
C TYR A 132 -9.71 -9.60 3.33
N GLY A 133 -10.48 -10.60 2.88
CA GLY A 133 -10.73 -10.81 1.44
C GLY A 133 -11.50 -9.64 0.80
N ARG A 134 -11.74 -9.70 -0.52
CA ARG A 134 -12.41 -8.68 -1.35
C ARG A 134 -13.75 -8.12 -0.81
N ARG A 135 -14.39 -8.80 0.14
CA ARG A 135 -15.65 -8.39 0.78
C ARG A 135 -15.46 -7.56 2.06
N HIS A 136 -14.23 -7.43 2.54
CA HIS A 136 -13.94 -6.90 3.87
C HIS A 136 -12.86 -5.83 3.87
N ALA A 137 -11.98 -5.80 2.87
CA ALA A 137 -11.03 -4.71 2.68
C ALA A 137 -11.57 -3.67 1.68
N VAL A 138 -11.04 -2.45 1.71
CA VAL A 138 -11.32 -1.43 0.68
C VAL A 138 -10.87 -1.95 -0.69
N ARG A 139 -9.68 -2.55 -0.72
CA ARG A 139 -9.08 -3.25 -1.87
C ARG A 139 -8.07 -4.28 -1.40
N VAL A 140 -7.94 -5.37 -2.16
CA VAL A 140 -6.82 -6.31 -2.04
C VAL A 140 -6.02 -6.34 -3.33
N ILE A 141 -4.74 -6.00 -3.23
CA ILE A 141 -3.83 -5.87 -4.36
C ILE A 141 -2.75 -6.95 -4.25
N GLY A 142 -2.49 -7.67 -5.34
CA GLY A 142 -1.26 -8.45 -5.48
C GLY A 142 -0.21 -7.63 -6.22
N ARG A 143 0.92 -7.29 -5.57
CA ARG A 143 2.06 -6.65 -6.23
C ARG A 143 3.13 -7.70 -6.49
N THR A 144 3.57 -7.81 -7.74
CA THR A 144 4.57 -8.83 -8.09
C THR A 144 5.50 -8.35 -9.21
N MET A 145 6.81 -8.39 -8.97
CA MET A 145 7.85 -8.19 -9.98
C MET A 145 8.28 -9.52 -10.62
N PHE A 146 7.48 -10.58 -10.50
CA PHE A 146 7.85 -11.93 -10.90
C PHE A 146 8.34 -12.01 -12.35
N GLU A 147 9.66 -12.11 -12.49
CA GLU A 147 10.39 -12.12 -13.76
C GLU A 147 10.23 -13.48 -14.44
N THR A 148 9.08 -13.67 -15.10
CA THR A 148 8.75 -14.92 -15.77
C THR A 148 8.12 -14.65 -17.13
N ASP A 149 8.29 -15.58 -18.07
CA ASP A 149 7.58 -15.61 -19.34
C ASP A 149 6.25 -16.37 -19.26
N ARG A 150 6.00 -17.10 -18.15
CA ARG A 150 4.82 -17.95 -17.93
C ARG A 150 4.39 -18.01 -16.46
N LEU A 151 3.09 -18.16 -16.24
CA LEU A 151 2.51 -18.47 -14.93
C LEU A 151 1.91 -19.88 -14.95
N ASP A 152 2.09 -20.62 -13.87
CA ASP A 152 1.33 -21.85 -13.67
C ASP A 152 -0.16 -21.54 -13.38
N PRO A 153 -1.08 -22.48 -13.64
CA PRO A 153 -2.51 -22.26 -13.46
C PRO A 153 -2.91 -21.82 -12.05
N GLU A 154 -2.17 -22.24 -11.02
CA GLU A 154 -2.48 -21.83 -9.65
C GLU A 154 -2.03 -20.40 -9.36
N HIS A 155 -0.91 -19.94 -9.93
CA HIS A 155 -0.51 -18.52 -9.86
C HIS A 155 -1.55 -17.64 -10.56
N VAL A 156 -2.06 -18.07 -11.71
CA VAL A 156 -3.15 -17.37 -12.43
C VAL A 156 -4.41 -17.31 -11.56
N ALA A 157 -4.79 -18.42 -10.93
CA ALA A 157 -5.94 -18.47 -10.04
C ALA A 157 -5.79 -17.54 -8.82
N ARG A 158 -4.59 -17.44 -8.24
CA ARG A 158 -4.29 -16.51 -7.13
C ARG A 158 -4.36 -15.05 -7.58
N CYS A 159 -3.78 -14.72 -8.73
CA CYS A 159 -3.90 -13.38 -9.33
C CYS A 159 -5.36 -12.95 -9.52
N ASN A 160 -6.20 -13.84 -10.08
CA ASN A 160 -7.60 -13.55 -10.34
C ASN A 160 -8.48 -13.46 -9.08
N LYS A 161 -7.98 -13.88 -7.90
CA LYS A 161 -8.62 -13.67 -6.60
C LYS A 161 -8.36 -12.28 -6.00
N MET A 162 -7.41 -11.52 -6.52
CA MET A 162 -7.16 -10.14 -6.09
C MET A 162 -8.17 -9.17 -6.72
N ASP A 163 -8.32 -7.96 -6.17
CA ASP A 163 -9.04 -6.89 -6.84
C ASP A 163 -8.20 -6.33 -8.00
N GLU A 164 -6.91 -6.13 -7.75
CA GLU A 164 -5.93 -5.66 -8.72
C GLU A 164 -4.62 -6.46 -8.63
N VAL A 165 -3.90 -6.54 -9.75
CA VAL A 165 -2.58 -7.16 -9.85
C VAL A 165 -1.63 -6.11 -10.41
N TRP A 166 -0.69 -5.68 -9.60
CA TRP A 166 0.30 -4.68 -9.94
C TRP A 166 1.58 -5.34 -10.41
N VAL A 167 2.02 -5.00 -11.62
CA VAL A 167 3.24 -5.50 -12.25
C VAL A 167 4.12 -4.32 -12.66
N PRO A 168 5.46 -4.48 -12.75
CA PRO A 168 6.37 -3.35 -12.90
C PRO A 168 6.34 -2.75 -14.31
N THR A 169 6.02 -3.56 -15.33
CA THR A 169 6.16 -3.17 -16.73
C THR A 169 4.98 -3.59 -17.60
N ARG A 170 4.85 -2.95 -18.76
CA ARG A 170 3.91 -3.38 -19.81
C ARG A 170 4.24 -4.77 -20.35
N TRP A 171 5.51 -5.16 -20.35
CA TRP A 171 5.92 -6.50 -20.76
C TRP A 171 5.35 -7.55 -19.79
N SER A 172 5.55 -7.36 -18.48
CA SER A 172 5.00 -8.24 -17.45
C SER A 172 3.47 -8.29 -17.52
N ALA A 173 2.81 -7.15 -17.75
CA ALA A 173 1.36 -7.10 -17.95
C ALA A 173 0.91 -8.00 -19.12
N GLY A 174 1.61 -7.92 -20.26
CA GLY A 174 1.33 -8.77 -21.41
C GLY A 174 1.57 -10.26 -21.16
N VAL A 175 2.59 -10.62 -20.37
CA VAL A 175 2.80 -12.02 -19.95
C VAL A 175 1.61 -12.50 -19.10
N PHE A 176 1.25 -11.75 -18.07
CA PHE A 176 0.19 -12.13 -17.14
C PHE A 176 -1.17 -12.26 -17.85
N GLU A 177 -1.50 -11.34 -18.75
CA GLU A 177 -2.70 -11.42 -19.59
C GLU A 177 -2.69 -12.69 -20.46
N ARG A 178 -1.59 -12.96 -21.18
CA ARG A 178 -1.48 -14.18 -22.02
C ARG A 178 -1.57 -15.48 -21.22
N CYS A 179 -1.17 -15.47 -19.95
CA CYS A 179 -1.31 -16.63 -19.07
C CYS A 179 -2.73 -16.77 -18.47
N GLY A 180 -3.63 -15.80 -18.67
CA GLY A 180 -5.03 -15.88 -18.25
C GLY A 180 -5.40 -15.05 -17.02
N VAL A 181 -4.57 -14.09 -16.61
CA VAL A 181 -4.97 -13.07 -15.63
C VAL A 181 -5.91 -12.08 -16.30
N ASP A 182 -7.04 -11.76 -15.66
CA ASP A 182 -8.04 -10.83 -16.20
C ASP A 182 -7.40 -9.44 -16.43
N PRO A 183 -7.33 -8.95 -17.69
CA PRO A 183 -6.65 -7.70 -18.02
C PRO A 183 -7.25 -6.49 -17.28
N ARG A 184 -8.52 -6.55 -16.87
CA ARG A 184 -9.17 -5.47 -16.11
C ARG A 184 -8.61 -5.33 -14.70
N LYS A 185 -7.91 -6.34 -14.17
CA LYS A 185 -7.24 -6.33 -12.86
C LYS A 185 -5.79 -5.87 -12.95
N ILE A 186 -5.16 -5.99 -14.11
CA ILE A 186 -3.74 -5.70 -14.28
C ILE A 186 -3.52 -4.20 -14.27
N ARG A 187 -2.55 -3.73 -13.47
CA ARG A 187 -2.06 -2.35 -13.44
C ARG A 187 -0.56 -2.36 -13.58
N VAL A 188 -0.03 -1.46 -14.39
CA VAL A 188 1.42 -1.24 -14.48
C VAL A 188 1.79 -0.19 -13.44
N VAL A 189 2.51 -0.60 -12.40
CA VAL A 189 3.03 0.25 -11.33
C VAL A 189 4.54 0.07 -11.31
N PRO A 190 5.32 1.01 -11.87
CA PRO A 190 6.77 0.90 -11.97
C PRO A 190 7.44 0.75 -10.60
N GLU A 191 8.66 0.22 -10.63
CA GLU A 191 9.53 0.14 -9.46
C GLU A 191 10.02 1.53 -9.04
N ALA A 192 10.33 1.68 -7.75
CA ALA A 192 10.88 2.90 -7.20
C ALA A 192 12.41 2.85 -7.16
N VAL A 193 13.02 4.02 -7.28
CA VAL A 193 14.47 4.23 -7.10
C VAL A 193 14.69 5.37 -6.12
N ASP A 194 15.66 5.23 -5.23
CA ASP A 194 16.07 6.31 -4.34
C ASP A 194 16.79 7.39 -5.16
N VAL A 195 16.03 8.40 -5.60
CA VAL A 195 16.54 9.52 -6.38
C VAL A 195 17.46 10.45 -5.60
N THR A 196 17.52 10.32 -4.26
CA THR A 196 18.48 11.07 -3.45
C THR A 196 19.82 10.36 -3.45
N THR A 197 19.84 9.05 -3.25
CA THR A 197 21.08 8.25 -3.26
C THR A 197 21.67 8.15 -4.66
N PHE A 198 20.83 7.92 -5.68
CA PHE A 198 21.24 7.73 -7.07
C PHE A 198 21.16 9.01 -7.93
N ASP A 199 21.22 10.19 -7.31
CA ASP A 199 21.26 11.47 -8.02
C ASP A 199 22.52 11.56 -8.89
N PRO A 200 22.42 11.58 -10.23
CA PRO A 200 23.58 11.58 -11.12
C PRO A 200 24.49 12.80 -10.92
N ALA A 201 23.95 13.94 -10.46
CA ALA A 201 24.75 15.14 -10.20
C ALA A 201 25.78 14.93 -9.09
N LYS A 202 25.53 14.02 -8.13
CA LYS A 202 26.48 13.69 -7.04
C LYS A 202 27.69 12.89 -7.52
N PHE A 203 27.64 12.36 -8.74
CA PHE A 203 28.66 11.50 -9.32
C PHE A 203 29.31 12.07 -10.58
N GLU A 204 28.93 13.28 -10.99
CA GLU A 204 29.53 13.97 -12.14
C GLU A 204 31.05 14.14 -11.94
N GLY A 205 31.84 13.83 -12.96
CA GLY A 205 33.30 13.92 -12.91
C GLY A 205 34.01 12.80 -12.12
N ARG A 206 33.29 11.82 -11.55
CA ARG A 206 33.91 10.64 -10.93
C ARG A 206 34.31 9.63 -11.99
N THR A 207 35.59 9.28 -12.05
CA THR A 207 36.05 8.10 -12.79
C THR A 207 35.63 6.85 -12.04
N MET A 208 34.80 6.00 -12.66
CA MET A 208 34.54 4.67 -12.14
C MET A 208 35.80 3.82 -12.27
N SER A 209 36.52 3.64 -11.16
CA SER A 209 37.58 2.65 -11.04
C SER A 209 36.95 1.29 -10.72
N LEU A 210 37.48 0.22 -11.31
CA LEU A 210 37.10 -1.17 -10.98
C LEU A 210 37.26 -1.47 -9.48
N ALA A 211 38.09 -0.72 -8.74
CA ALA A 211 38.23 -0.85 -7.28
C ALA A 211 36.98 -0.41 -6.48
N HIS A 212 36.01 0.26 -7.12
CA HIS A 212 34.75 0.67 -6.48
C HIS A 212 33.62 -0.35 -6.65
N VAL A 213 33.84 -1.40 -7.45
CA VAL A 213 32.94 -2.53 -7.58
C VAL A 213 33.53 -3.59 -6.67
N GLY A 214 33.02 -3.69 -5.43
CA GLY A 214 33.51 -4.67 -4.46
C GLY A 214 33.51 -6.09 -5.05
N GLU A 215 34.53 -6.87 -4.68
CA GLU A 215 34.64 -8.31 -5.01
C GLU A 215 33.43 -9.11 -4.50
#